data_AF-A0A3D6EPV3-F1
#
_entry.id   AF-A0A3D6EPV3-F1
#
_cell.length_a   1.000
_cell.length_b   1.000
_cell.length_c   1.000
_cell.angle_alpha   90.00
_cell.angle_beta   90.00
_cell.angle_gamma   90.00
#
_symmetry.space_group_name_H-M   'P 1'
#
loop_
_entity.id
_entity.type
_entity.pdbx_description
1 polymer ?
#
loop_
_entity_poly.entity_id
_entity_poly.type
_entity_poly.pdbx_seq_one_letter_code
_entity_poly.pdbx_strand_id
1 'polypeptide(L)'
;KYKRFKPTHIKGDLLVKNQVAVSRNITMNTMGGALTLNGIVDAKNPKAIDVISTFKLDGQHVDSIFYVFENFDQTFIQDKHLKGRAFANVDLEMTLNEKLNLIAPTLIADISVTIKNGELNNFEPMKKLNKYLDDEGLSKMRFADLKNEIHIEKQTIYLPQMEVKSNVTTIQVSGTHTFDQHIDYRVAAPLRNKKKIDPDEAFGAIEEDGSGKAKIFLKITGTTDEYDVSLDKDAVKKKISSDLKKEVQELKDAFKLKGQKKKKELELTEEEFDWNDN
;
A
#
# COMPACT_ATOMS: atom_id res chain seq x y z
N LYS A 1 21.31 14.79 -13.23
CA LYS A 1 21.93 15.67 -12.19
C LYS A 1 20.85 16.01 -11.17
N TYR A 2 20.86 15.39 -9.98
CA TYR A 2 19.86 15.65 -8.92
C TYR A 2 20.13 17.04 -8.30
N LYS A 3 19.49 18.08 -8.82
CA LYS A 3 19.82 19.49 -8.51
C LYS A 3 19.55 19.86 -7.03
N ARG A 4 18.65 19.12 -6.37
CA ARG A 4 18.09 19.47 -5.05
C ARG A 4 18.57 18.57 -3.91
N PHE A 5 19.19 17.42 -4.20
CA PHE A 5 19.70 16.52 -3.18
C PHE A 5 21.02 17.04 -2.59
N LYS A 6 20.99 17.48 -1.33
CA LYS A 6 22.12 18.09 -0.63
C LYS A 6 22.26 17.50 0.77
N PRO A 7 22.80 16.28 0.91
CA PRO A 7 22.99 15.65 2.21
C PRO A 7 24.08 16.34 3.02
N THR A 8 24.00 16.23 4.34
CA THR A 8 25.03 16.70 5.28
C THR A 8 25.44 15.57 6.22
N HIS A 9 26.57 15.74 6.93
CA HIS A 9 27.04 14.77 7.93
C HIS A 9 27.22 13.34 7.37
N ILE A 10 27.71 13.24 6.13
CA ILE A 10 27.93 11.95 5.47
C ILE A 10 29.07 11.20 6.17
N LYS A 11 28.81 9.97 6.64
CA LYS A 11 29.79 9.09 7.28
C LYS A 11 29.54 7.64 6.91
N GLY A 12 30.57 6.82 6.81
CA GLY A 12 30.46 5.39 6.56
C GLY A 12 31.64 4.87 5.72
N ASP A 13 31.60 3.60 5.35
CA ASP A 13 32.68 2.96 4.61
C ASP A 13 32.32 2.79 3.13
N LEU A 14 33.25 3.16 2.25
CA LEU A 14 33.16 2.93 0.82
C LEU A 14 34.41 2.20 0.34
N LEU A 15 34.24 0.97 -0.14
CA LEU A 15 35.29 0.19 -0.77
C LEU A 15 35.07 0.16 -2.27
N VAL A 16 36.08 0.52 -3.05
CA VAL A 16 36.05 0.42 -4.51
C VAL A 16 37.16 -0.50 -5.00
N LYS A 17 36.80 -1.55 -5.73
CA LYS A 17 37.77 -2.49 -6.31
C LYS A 17 37.19 -3.11 -7.59
N ASN A 18 38.01 -3.19 -8.64
CA ASN A 18 37.65 -3.84 -9.91
C ASN A 18 36.28 -3.39 -10.45
N GLN A 19 36.04 -2.07 -10.47
CA GLN A 19 34.78 -1.44 -10.92
C GLN A 19 33.53 -1.81 -10.10
N VAL A 20 33.72 -2.39 -8.92
CA VAL A 20 32.65 -2.62 -7.94
C VAL A 20 32.85 -1.69 -6.76
N ALA A 21 31.79 -0.97 -6.38
CA ALA A 21 31.74 -0.17 -5.16
C ALA A 21 30.83 -0.84 -4.13
N VAL A 22 31.31 -0.98 -2.89
CA VAL A 22 30.56 -1.53 -1.77
C VAL A 22 30.50 -0.45 -0.69
N SER A 23 29.29 -0.05 -0.34
CA SER A 23 28.99 0.91 0.70
C SER A 23 28.41 0.20 1.93
N ARG A 24 28.94 0.54 3.11
CA ARG A 24 28.50 -0.04 4.39
C ARG A 24 28.22 1.08 5.39
N ASN A 25 27.03 1.04 5.99
CA ASN A 25 26.58 1.99 7.00
C ASN A 25 26.80 3.45 6.60
N ILE A 26 26.52 3.81 5.36
CA ILE A 26 26.55 5.21 4.94
C ILE A 26 25.38 5.92 5.59
N THR A 27 25.68 6.79 6.54
CA THR A 27 24.72 7.64 7.25
C THR A 27 24.82 9.06 6.74
N MET A 28 23.68 9.74 6.61
CA MET A 28 23.62 11.14 6.22
C MET A 28 22.33 11.80 6.71
N ASN A 29 22.36 13.12 6.89
CA ASN A 29 21.18 13.91 7.15
C ASN A 29 20.67 14.51 5.84
N THR A 30 19.41 14.23 5.49
CA THR A 30 18.79 14.70 4.25
C THR A 30 17.26 14.76 4.40
N MET A 31 16.61 15.66 3.66
CA MET A 31 15.15 15.83 3.65
C MET A 31 14.55 15.96 5.06
N GLY A 32 15.30 16.60 5.96
CA GLY A 32 14.92 16.85 7.36
C GLY A 32 14.93 15.64 8.31
N GLY A 33 15.50 14.50 7.89
CA GLY A 33 15.69 13.31 8.71
C GLY A 33 17.06 12.64 8.49
N ALA A 34 17.26 11.49 9.11
CA ALA A 34 18.46 10.67 8.93
C ALA A 34 18.22 9.54 7.91
N LEU A 35 19.20 9.27 7.06
CA LEU A 35 19.20 8.18 6.09
C LEU A 35 20.41 7.28 6.37
N THR A 36 20.19 5.98 6.44
CA THR A 36 21.25 4.96 6.51
C THR A 36 21.16 4.07 5.28
N LEU A 37 22.27 3.83 4.59
CA LEU A 37 22.34 3.12 3.33
C LEU A 37 23.47 2.08 3.36
N ASN A 38 23.15 0.89 2.84
CA ASN A 38 24.12 -0.10 2.38
C ASN A 38 23.86 -0.36 0.90
N GLY A 39 24.89 -0.76 0.17
CA GLY A 39 24.68 -1.10 -1.23
C GLY A 39 25.93 -1.50 -1.98
N ILE A 40 25.70 -2.18 -3.09
CA ILE A 40 26.70 -2.63 -4.03
C ILE A 40 26.35 -2.01 -5.38
N VAL A 41 27.36 -1.44 -6.03
CA VAL A 41 27.28 -0.96 -7.41
C VAL A 41 28.32 -1.75 -8.21
N ASP A 42 27.87 -2.57 -9.15
CA ASP A 42 28.74 -3.29 -10.08
C ASP A 42 28.72 -2.59 -11.45
N ALA A 43 29.83 -1.93 -11.78
CA ALA A 43 30.01 -1.22 -13.04
C ALA A 43 30.95 -1.96 -14.02
N LYS A 44 31.17 -3.27 -13.85
CA LYS A 44 32.02 -4.07 -14.77
C LYS A 44 31.49 -4.07 -16.20
N ASN A 45 30.17 -4.00 -16.36
CA ASN A 45 29.55 -3.74 -17.65
C ASN A 45 29.29 -2.23 -17.79
N PRO A 46 30.04 -1.51 -18.64
CA PRO A 46 29.91 -0.06 -18.74
C PRO A 46 28.55 0.40 -19.29
N LYS A 47 27.76 -0.49 -19.90
CA LYS A 47 26.41 -0.18 -20.43
C LYS A 47 25.27 -0.56 -19.48
N ALA A 48 25.57 -1.34 -18.43
CA ALA A 48 24.59 -1.83 -17.47
C ALA A 48 25.26 -1.88 -16.09
N ILE A 49 25.01 -0.84 -15.30
CA ILE A 49 25.54 -0.69 -13.95
C ILE A 49 24.48 -1.21 -12.99
N ASP A 50 24.76 -2.36 -12.38
CA ASP A 50 23.81 -3.01 -11.47
C ASP A 50 23.96 -2.42 -10.06
N VAL A 51 22.83 -2.11 -9.43
CA VAL A 51 22.75 -1.51 -8.12
C VAL A 51 21.84 -2.34 -7.25
N ILE A 52 22.36 -2.84 -6.14
CA ILE A 52 21.60 -3.47 -5.07
C ILE A 52 21.81 -2.64 -3.82
N SER A 53 20.74 -2.14 -3.21
CA SER A 53 20.85 -1.27 -2.04
C SER A 53 19.75 -1.55 -1.05
N THR A 54 20.08 -1.38 0.22
CA THR A 54 19.11 -1.29 1.30
C THR A 54 19.27 0.05 1.98
N PHE A 55 18.18 0.74 2.29
CA PHE A 55 18.24 1.98 3.05
C PHE A 55 17.09 2.14 4.02
N LYS A 56 17.40 2.80 5.13
CA LYS A 56 16.47 3.19 6.17
C LYS A 56 16.28 4.69 6.16
N LEU A 57 15.03 5.10 6.14
CA LEU A 57 14.56 6.46 6.32
C LEU A 57 14.09 6.63 7.77
N ASP A 58 14.62 7.62 8.47
CA ASP A 58 14.25 7.98 9.84
C ASP A 58 13.81 9.45 9.90
N GLY A 59 12.50 9.66 9.74
CA GLY A 59 11.84 10.94 9.96
C GLY A 59 11.97 11.95 8.82
N GLN A 60 12.10 11.52 7.57
CA GLN A 60 12.12 12.43 6.42
C GLN A 60 10.79 13.17 6.26
N HIS A 61 10.86 14.45 5.90
CA HIS A 61 9.69 15.20 5.48
C HIS A 61 9.17 14.69 4.12
N VAL A 62 7.91 14.26 4.06
CA VAL A 62 7.31 13.68 2.85
C VAL A 62 7.33 14.68 1.68
N ASP A 63 6.96 15.92 1.95
CA ASP A 63 7.04 17.04 1.01
C ASP A 63 8.47 17.30 0.52
N SER A 64 9.46 17.17 1.41
CA SER A 64 10.86 17.33 1.03
C SER A 64 11.35 16.20 0.12
N ILE A 65 10.89 14.95 0.32
CA ILE A 65 11.19 13.83 -0.60
C ILE A 65 10.69 14.19 -2.00
N PHE A 66 9.41 14.52 -2.13
CA PHE A 66 8.80 14.90 -3.40
C PHE A 66 9.51 16.10 -4.03
N TYR A 67 9.77 17.16 -3.26
CA TYR A 67 10.45 18.34 -3.76
C TYR A 67 11.87 18.04 -4.28
N VAL A 68 12.65 17.22 -3.57
CA VAL A 68 14.03 16.89 -3.93
C VAL A 68 14.10 16.05 -5.21
N PHE A 69 13.16 15.13 -5.38
CA PHE A 69 13.03 14.28 -6.57
C PHE A 69 12.12 14.89 -7.65
N GLU A 70 11.89 16.21 -7.60
CA GLU A 70 11.13 16.95 -8.62
C GLU A 70 9.73 16.35 -8.89
N ASN A 71 9.04 15.96 -7.81
CA ASN A 71 7.75 15.27 -7.81
C ASN A 71 7.74 13.94 -8.58
N PHE A 72 8.91 13.31 -8.76
CA PHE A 72 9.09 12.11 -9.56
C PHE A 72 8.58 12.28 -11.00
N ASP A 73 8.76 13.49 -11.55
CA ASP A 73 8.32 13.88 -12.90
C ASP A 73 6.79 13.79 -13.14
N GLN A 74 5.97 13.76 -12.08
CA GLN A 74 4.51 13.79 -12.19
C GLN A 74 3.85 15.03 -11.55
N THR A 75 2.62 15.31 -12.00
CA THR A 75 1.81 16.49 -11.62
C THR A 75 0.55 16.13 -10.83
N PHE A 76 0.29 14.84 -10.63
CA PHE A 76 -0.88 14.32 -9.93
C PHE A 76 -0.82 14.67 -8.44
N ILE A 77 0.17 14.12 -7.74
CA ILE A 77 0.40 14.36 -6.31
C ILE A 77 1.77 15.01 -6.13
N GLN A 78 1.79 16.24 -5.62
CA GLN A 78 2.99 17.05 -5.54
C GLN A 78 3.35 17.33 -4.09
N ASP A 79 4.58 17.78 -3.86
CA ASP A 79 5.10 18.24 -2.57
C ASP A 79 4.14 19.18 -1.84
N LYS A 80 3.50 20.12 -2.56
CA LYS A 80 2.53 21.07 -2.01
C LYS A 80 1.27 20.41 -1.40
N HIS A 81 0.96 19.19 -1.81
CA HIS A 81 -0.19 18.43 -1.32
C HIS A 81 0.12 17.65 -0.05
N LEU A 82 1.40 17.46 0.28
CA LEU A 82 1.83 16.48 1.25
C LEU A 82 2.41 17.16 2.48
N LYS A 83 2.13 16.60 3.66
CA LYS A 83 2.93 16.84 4.88
C LYS A 83 3.04 15.56 5.68
N GLY A 84 4.03 15.51 6.55
CA GLY A 84 4.22 14.42 7.49
C GLY A 84 5.67 13.98 7.58
N ARG A 85 5.90 12.92 8.35
CA ARG A 85 7.22 12.30 8.58
C ARG A 85 7.19 10.85 8.11
N ALA A 86 8.01 10.53 7.12
CA ALA A 86 8.20 9.19 6.61
C ALA A 86 9.31 8.46 7.38
N PHE A 87 9.04 7.21 7.72
CA PHE A 87 9.98 6.24 8.23
C PHE A 87 9.85 5.02 7.32
N ALA A 88 10.94 4.51 6.80
CA ALA A 88 10.86 3.39 5.87
C ALA A 88 12.09 2.50 5.93
N ASN A 89 11.90 1.22 5.63
CA ASN A 89 12.97 0.33 5.21
C ASN A 89 12.72 0.00 3.74
N VAL A 90 13.75 0.13 2.92
CA VAL A 90 13.67 -0.07 1.48
C VAL A 90 14.76 -1.04 1.05
N ASP A 91 14.35 -2.09 0.37
CA ASP A 91 15.22 -2.98 -0.40
C ASP A 91 15.03 -2.64 -1.88
N LEU A 92 16.12 -2.44 -2.61
CA LEU A 92 16.14 -1.89 -3.96
C LEU A 92 17.13 -2.65 -4.84
N GLU A 93 16.68 -3.07 -6.01
CA GLU A 93 17.49 -3.55 -7.12
C GLU A 93 17.16 -2.75 -8.37
N MET A 94 18.17 -2.31 -9.11
CA MET A 94 17.99 -1.62 -10.39
C MET A 94 19.25 -1.67 -11.25
N THR A 95 19.08 -1.47 -12.55
CA THR A 95 20.19 -1.25 -13.48
C THR A 95 20.14 0.17 -14.03
N LEU A 96 21.31 0.81 -14.08
CA LEU A 96 21.52 2.10 -14.72
C LEU A 96 22.27 1.92 -16.04
N ASN A 97 22.00 2.77 -17.04
CA ASN A 97 22.80 2.81 -18.25
C ASN A 97 24.11 3.62 -18.06
N GLU A 98 24.93 3.74 -19.09
CA GLU A 98 26.21 4.47 -19.06
C GLU A 98 26.08 5.97 -18.74
N LYS A 99 24.86 6.53 -18.84
CA LYS A 99 24.53 7.92 -18.48
C LYS A 99 23.99 8.04 -17.05
N LEU A 100 23.98 6.94 -16.28
CA LEU A 100 23.39 6.82 -14.96
C LEU A 100 21.87 7.03 -14.94
N ASN A 101 21.19 6.81 -16.08
CA ASN A 101 19.74 6.82 -16.13
C ASN A 101 19.21 5.42 -15.80
N LEU A 102 18.14 5.38 -15.01
CA LEU A 102 17.44 4.14 -14.67
C LEU A 102 16.90 3.44 -15.93
N ILE A 103 17.18 2.14 -16.06
CA ILE A 103 16.49 1.25 -17.00
C ILE A 103 15.21 0.78 -16.31
N ALA A 104 14.12 1.54 -16.44
CA ALA A 104 12.91 1.41 -15.61
C ALA A 104 12.36 -0.03 -15.43
N PRO A 105 12.34 -0.92 -16.43
CA PRO A 105 11.91 -2.31 -16.24
C PRO A 105 12.72 -3.13 -15.24
N THR A 106 13.97 -2.73 -14.96
CA THR A 106 14.88 -3.43 -14.03
C THR A 106 14.68 -3.03 -12.57
N LEU A 107 13.89 -1.99 -12.31
CA LEU A 107 13.62 -1.54 -10.95
C LEU A 107 12.72 -2.53 -10.22
N ILE A 108 13.25 -3.08 -9.14
CA ILE A 108 12.51 -3.86 -8.14
C ILE A 108 12.72 -3.18 -6.79
N ALA A 109 11.64 -2.92 -6.06
CA ALA A 109 11.76 -2.37 -4.72
C ALA A 109 10.67 -2.90 -3.78
N ASP A 110 11.07 -3.21 -2.55
CA ASP A 110 10.18 -3.54 -1.45
C ASP A 110 10.33 -2.48 -0.36
N ILE A 111 9.22 -1.85 0.01
CA ILE A 111 9.21 -0.64 0.84
C ILE A 111 8.23 -0.83 2.00
N SER A 112 8.76 -1.07 3.19
CA SER A 112 7.99 -1.02 4.44
C SER A 112 7.97 0.42 4.93
N VAL A 113 6.83 1.08 4.88
CA VAL A 113 6.70 2.52 5.18
C VAL A 113 5.73 2.78 6.33
N THR A 114 6.10 3.72 7.20
CA THR A 114 5.21 4.37 8.17
C THR A 114 5.24 5.89 7.94
N ILE A 115 4.08 6.51 7.80
CA ILE A 115 3.93 7.97 7.75
C ILE A 115 3.24 8.43 9.01
N LYS A 116 3.91 9.30 9.77
CA LYS A 116 3.36 9.94 10.97
C LYS A 116 2.96 11.38 10.71
N ASN A 117 1.90 11.83 11.38
CA ASN A 117 1.33 13.17 11.22
C ASN A 117 1.10 13.53 9.74
N GLY A 118 0.60 12.55 8.97
CA GLY A 118 0.40 12.70 7.54
C GLY A 118 -0.72 13.68 7.24
N GLU A 119 -0.55 14.53 6.24
CA GLU A 119 -1.61 15.37 5.72
C GLU A 119 -1.69 15.27 4.20
N LEU A 120 -2.92 15.32 3.68
CA LEU A 120 -3.21 15.47 2.26
C LEU A 120 -4.05 16.72 2.07
N ASN A 121 -3.44 17.70 1.42
CA ASN A 121 -3.92 19.07 1.34
C ASN A 121 -4.24 19.43 -0.10
N ASN A 122 -5.46 19.92 -0.34
CA ASN A 122 -5.97 20.44 -1.60
C ASN A 122 -5.90 19.49 -2.80
N PHE A 123 -5.67 18.20 -2.59
CA PHE A 123 -5.56 17.21 -3.66
C PHE A 123 -6.89 17.01 -4.39
N GLU A 124 -6.94 17.44 -5.65
CA GLU A 124 -8.15 17.52 -6.47
C GLU A 124 -8.97 16.22 -6.54
N PRO A 125 -8.36 15.01 -6.64
CA PRO A 125 -9.12 13.77 -6.64
C PRO A 125 -9.99 13.57 -5.40
N MET A 126 -9.55 14.04 -4.23
CA MET A 126 -10.35 13.95 -3.00
C MET A 126 -11.55 14.89 -3.02
N LYS A 127 -11.46 16.02 -3.72
CA LYS A 127 -12.60 16.91 -3.95
C LYS A 127 -13.66 16.24 -4.83
N LYS A 128 -13.26 15.46 -5.85
CA LYS A 128 -14.21 14.68 -6.68
C LYS A 128 -14.94 13.60 -5.87
N LEU A 129 -14.27 13.00 -4.89
CA LEU A 129 -14.89 12.03 -3.98
C LEU A 129 -15.94 12.64 -3.04
N ASN A 130 -15.98 13.97 -2.89
CA ASN A 130 -16.96 14.64 -2.04
C ASN A 130 -18.42 14.34 -2.46
N LYS A 131 -18.66 14.06 -3.75
CA LYS A 131 -19.98 13.61 -4.25
C LYS A 131 -20.50 12.37 -3.48
N TYR A 132 -19.59 11.50 -3.06
CA TYR A 132 -19.91 10.22 -2.41
C TYR A 132 -19.77 10.26 -0.89
N LEU A 133 -18.84 11.09 -0.39
CA LEU A 133 -18.47 11.12 1.03
C LEU A 133 -19.14 12.25 1.82
N ASP A 134 -19.61 13.30 1.14
CA ASP A 134 -20.36 14.44 1.71
C ASP A 134 -19.65 15.10 2.91
N ASP A 135 -18.36 15.40 2.75
CA ASP A 135 -17.52 15.95 3.82
C ASP A 135 -16.58 17.05 3.30
N GLU A 136 -16.85 18.30 3.71
CA GLU A 136 -16.05 19.48 3.34
C GLU A 136 -14.60 19.40 3.83
N GLY A 137 -14.31 18.53 4.81
CA GLY A 137 -12.99 18.28 5.35
C GLY A 137 -12.01 17.58 4.39
N LEU A 138 -12.50 17.02 3.27
CA LEU A 138 -11.65 16.31 2.28
C LEU A 138 -10.59 17.20 1.61
N SER A 139 -10.74 18.51 1.68
CA SER A 139 -9.73 19.47 1.20
C SER A 139 -8.47 19.52 2.08
N LYS A 140 -8.56 19.11 3.35
CA LYS A 140 -7.45 19.11 4.32
C LYS A 140 -7.59 17.92 5.25
N MET A 141 -7.10 16.77 4.80
CA MET A 141 -7.13 15.55 5.58
C MET A 141 -5.87 15.43 6.43
N ARG A 142 -6.03 15.09 7.69
CA ARG A 142 -4.97 14.68 8.61
C ARG A 142 -5.18 13.23 8.98
N PHE A 143 -4.14 12.43 8.84
CA PHE A 143 -4.19 11.00 9.05
C PHE A 143 -3.60 10.62 10.41
N ALA A 144 -4.13 9.53 10.98
CA ALA A 144 -3.38 8.75 11.95
C ALA A 144 -2.14 8.13 11.26
N ASP A 145 -1.28 7.48 12.05
CA ASP A 145 -0.11 6.77 11.51
C ASP A 145 -0.54 5.82 10.38
N LEU A 146 -0.03 6.05 9.17
CA LEU A 146 -0.25 5.21 8.01
C LEU A 146 0.88 4.19 7.91
N LYS A 147 0.54 2.94 7.63
CA LYS A 147 1.51 1.86 7.45
C LYS A 147 1.16 1.05 6.20
N ASN A 148 2.15 0.76 5.37
CA ASN A 148 1.97 -0.09 4.18
C ASN A 148 3.29 -0.75 3.76
N GLU A 149 3.17 -1.81 2.98
CA GLU A 149 4.26 -2.55 2.34
C GLU A 149 4.12 -2.36 0.82
N ILE A 150 4.84 -1.39 0.25
CA ILE A 150 4.73 -1.05 -1.18
C ILE A 150 5.72 -1.90 -1.96
N HIS A 151 5.28 -2.47 -3.07
CA HIS A 151 6.14 -3.21 -3.98
C HIS A 151 6.22 -2.49 -5.33
N ILE A 152 7.39 -2.45 -5.94
CA ILE A 152 7.60 -1.92 -7.29
C ILE A 152 8.26 -3.01 -8.12
N GLU A 153 7.65 -3.35 -9.25
CA GLU A 153 8.22 -4.27 -10.25
C GLU A 153 7.57 -3.98 -11.60
N LYS A 154 8.26 -4.24 -12.73
CA LYS A 154 7.69 -4.09 -14.09
C LYS A 154 7.06 -2.71 -14.29
N GLN A 155 7.74 -1.66 -13.81
CA GLN A 155 7.30 -0.27 -13.91
C GLN A 155 5.93 -0.01 -13.27
N THR A 156 5.53 -0.85 -12.32
CA THR A 156 4.24 -0.77 -11.62
C THR A 156 4.48 -0.69 -10.12
N ILE A 157 3.87 0.30 -9.49
CA ILE A 157 3.77 0.46 -8.05
C ILE A 157 2.52 -0.29 -7.59
N TYR A 158 2.71 -1.30 -6.76
CA TYR A 158 1.65 -2.08 -6.13
C TYR A 158 1.44 -1.57 -4.71
N LEU A 159 0.21 -1.17 -4.44
CA LEU A 159 -0.24 -0.68 -3.14
C LEU A 159 -1.20 -1.70 -2.52
N PRO A 160 -0.73 -2.56 -1.60
CA PRO A 160 -1.61 -3.44 -0.85
C PRO A 160 -2.66 -2.66 -0.06
N GLN A 161 -3.73 -3.38 0.28
CA GLN A 161 -4.84 -2.80 1.02
C GLN A 161 -4.39 -2.27 2.38
N MET A 162 -4.59 -0.97 2.60
CA MET A 162 -4.38 -0.33 3.90
C MET A 162 -5.65 0.39 4.37
N GLU A 163 -5.80 0.48 5.68
CA GLU A 163 -6.82 1.33 6.31
C GLU A 163 -6.22 2.71 6.60
N VAL A 164 -6.87 3.74 6.07
CA VAL A 164 -6.49 5.15 6.21
C VAL A 164 -7.50 5.82 7.13
N LYS A 165 -7.09 6.04 8.38
CA LYS A 165 -7.90 6.79 9.36
C LYS A 165 -7.56 8.26 9.26
N SER A 166 -8.57 9.12 9.10
CA SER A 166 -8.39 10.57 9.08
C SER A 166 -9.33 11.27 10.05
N ASN A 167 -9.14 12.58 10.22
CA ASN A 167 -10.07 13.47 10.93
C ASN A 167 -11.45 13.58 10.25
N VAL A 168 -11.57 13.13 9.00
CA VAL A 168 -12.79 13.20 8.18
C VAL A 168 -13.50 11.85 8.23
N THR A 169 -12.82 10.80 7.77
CA THR A 169 -13.39 9.46 7.60
C THR A 169 -12.30 8.37 7.71
N THR A 170 -12.72 7.12 7.80
CA THR A 170 -11.84 5.96 7.67
C THR A 170 -12.11 5.29 6.34
N ILE A 171 -11.13 5.20 5.46
CA ILE A 171 -11.26 4.52 4.16
C ILE A 171 -10.28 3.35 4.09
N GLN A 172 -10.58 2.38 3.22
CA GLN A 172 -9.62 1.38 2.79
C GLN A 172 -9.21 1.69 1.36
N VAL A 173 -7.91 1.61 1.08
CA VAL A 173 -7.36 1.88 -0.25
C VAL A 173 -6.38 0.80 -0.66
N SER A 174 -6.42 0.40 -1.93
CA SER A 174 -5.45 -0.48 -2.58
C SER A 174 -5.39 -0.17 -4.07
N GLY A 175 -4.41 -0.74 -4.78
CA GLY A 175 -4.40 -0.74 -6.23
C GLY A 175 -3.01 -0.66 -6.83
N THR A 176 -2.94 -0.17 -8.07
CA THR A 176 -1.71 -0.07 -8.84
C THR A 176 -1.55 1.29 -9.50
N HIS A 177 -0.30 1.71 -9.69
CA HIS A 177 0.07 2.91 -10.45
C HIS A 177 1.30 2.59 -11.30
N THR A 178 1.20 2.73 -12.62
CA THR A 178 2.31 2.49 -13.54
C THR A 178 3.14 3.76 -13.74
N PHE A 179 4.39 3.62 -14.21
CA PHE A 179 5.28 4.76 -14.47
C PHE A 179 4.85 5.61 -15.67
N ASP A 180 4.01 5.06 -16.53
CA ASP A 180 3.33 5.80 -17.60
C ASP A 180 1.97 6.38 -17.14
N GLN A 181 1.79 6.52 -15.83
CA GLN A 181 0.71 7.25 -15.19
C GLN A 181 -0.68 6.63 -15.29
N HIS A 182 -0.79 5.33 -15.58
CA HIS A 182 -2.06 4.61 -15.45
C HIS A 182 -2.33 4.24 -14.00
N ILE A 183 -3.57 4.46 -13.56
CA ILE A 183 -4.03 4.18 -12.21
C ILE A 183 -5.18 3.18 -12.24
N ASP A 184 -5.14 2.22 -11.31
CA ASP A 184 -6.27 1.37 -10.95
C ASP A 184 -6.33 1.26 -9.43
N TYR A 185 -7.14 2.10 -8.82
CA TYR A 185 -7.33 2.13 -7.37
C TYR A 185 -8.71 1.61 -6.97
N ARG A 186 -8.75 0.96 -5.81
CA ARG A 186 -9.96 0.53 -5.12
C ARG A 186 -10.07 1.29 -3.81
N VAL A 187 -11.24 1.86 -3.56
CA VAL A 187 -11.53 2.61 -2.34
C VAL A 187 -12.81 2.06 -1.73
N ALA A 188 -12.74 1.64 -0.47
CA ALA A 188 -13.93 1.34 0.33
C ALA A 188 -14.10 2.43 1.40
N ALA A 189 -15.27 3.04 1.45
CA ALA A 189 -15.55 4.14 2.38
C ALA A 189 -16.91 3.96 3.08
N PRO A 190 -17.06 4.45 4.32
CA PRO A 190 -18.36 4.53 4.98
C PRO A 190 -19.31 5.40 4.17
N LEU A 191 -20.50 4.87 3.91
CA LEU A 191 -21.55 5.59 3.22
C LEU A 191 -22.38 6.38 4.24
N ARG A 192 -22.29 7.71 4.17
CA ARG A 192 -23.00 8.60 5.10
C ARG A 192 -24.43 8.91 4.68
N ASN A 193 -24.67 9.05 3.37
CA ASN A 193 -25.98 9.46 2.87
C ASN A 193 -26.41 8.62 1.64
N LYS A 194 -27.20 7.57 1.90
CA LYS A 194 -27.75 6.70 0.85
C LYS A 194 -28.63 7.43 -0.16
N LYS A 195 -29.28 8.54 0.22
CA LYS A 195 -30.24 9.27 -0.63
C LYS A 195 -29.58 10.03 -1.79
N LYS A 196 -28.28 10.28 -1.73
CA LYS A 196 -27.53 10.98 -2.79
C LYS A 196 -27.01 10.04 -3.88
N ILE A 197 -27.15 8.73 -3.70
CA ILE A 197 -26.74 7.73 -4.67
C ILE A 197 -27.99 7.14 -5.27
N ASP A 198 -28.03 7.09 -6.59
CA ASP A 198 -29.10 6.43 -7.33
C ASP A 198 -29.15 4.93 -6.90
N PRO A 199 -30.27 4.45 -6.33
CA PRO A 199 -30.41 3.07 -5.87
C PRO A 199 -30.10 2.03 -6.94
N ASP A 200 -30.40 2.31 -8.21
CA ASP A 200 -30.15 1.40 -9.34
C ASP A 200 -28.67 1.39 -9.72
N GLU A 201 -27.99 2.54 -9.57
CA GLU A 201 -26.56 2.68 -9.79
C GLU A 201 -25.76 1.97 -8.69
N ALA A 202 -26.20 2.13 -7.43
CA ALA A 202 -25.63 1.55 -6.21
C ALA A 202 -25.81 0.03 -6.05
N PHE A 203 -26.74 -0.58 -6.79
CA PHE A 203 -27.02 -2.01 -6.65
C PHE A 203 -25.78 -2.85 -6.92
N GLY A 204 -25.32 -3.58 -5.89
CA GLY A 204 -24.12 -4.39 -5.93
C GLY A 204 -22.80 -3.64 -5.66
N ALA A 205 -22.81 -2.37 -5.27
CA ALA A 205 -21.61 -1.61 -4.84
C ALA A 205 -21.71 -1.08 -3.40
N ILE A 206 -22.84 -1.34 -2.73
CA ILE A 206 -23.08 -1.03 -1.32
C ILE A 206 -23.15 -2.34 -0.53
N GLU A 207 -22.43 -2.39 0.59
CA GLU A 207 -22.54 -3.45 1.59
C GLU A 207 -23.07 -2.84 2.89
N GLU A 208 -24.17 -3.36 3.41
CA GLU A 208 -24.63 -3.04 4.76
C GLU A 208 -23.98 -4.01 5.73
N ASP A 209 -23.25 -3.49 6.73
CA ASP A 209 -22.97 -4.32 7.88
C ASP A 209 -24.28 -4.54 8.66
N GLY A 210 -24.42 -5.68 9.33
CA GLY A 210 -25.61 -5.99 10.15
C GLY A 210 -25.86 -5.02 11.32
N SER A 211 -25.04 -3.96 11.46
CA SER A 211 -25.20 -2.86 12.42
C SER A 211 -25.83 -1.60 11.81
N GLY A 212 -26.21 -1.63 10.53
CA GLY A 212 -26.87 -0.53 9.83
C GLY A 212 -25.92 0.50 9.22
N LYS A 213 -24.60 0.29 9.27
CA LYS A 213 -23.62 1.13 8.59
C LYS A 213 -23.33 0.55 7.20
N ALA A 214 -23.55 1.36 6.18
CA ALA A 214 -23.25 0.98 4.81
C ALA A 214 -21.82 1.36 4.43
N LYS A 215 -21.19 0.56 3.58
CA LYS A 215 -19.94 0.88 2.89
C LYS A 215 -20.22 1.02 1.39
N ILE A 216 -19.54 1.97 0.76
CA ILE A 216 -19.51 2.14 -0.69
C ILE A 216 -18.15 1.67 -1.21
N PHE A 217 -18.17 0.88 -2.28
CA PHE A 217 -16.97 0.45 -3.00
C PHE A 217 -16.85 1.26 -4.29
N LEU A 218 -15.71 1.93 -4.44
CA LEU A 218 -15.38 2.77 -5.57
C LEU A 218 -14.13 2.24 -6.26
N LYS A 219 -14.07 2.48 -7.56
CA LYS A 219 -12.85 2.34 -8.35
C LYS A 219 -12.46 3.66 -8.98
N ILE A 220 -11.16 3.88 -9.07
CA ILE A 220 -10.57 5.03 -9.76
C ILE A 220 -9.67 4.46 -10.84
N THR A 221 -10.05 4.63 -12.11
CA THR A 221 -9.36 4.02 -13.25
C THR A 221 -9.13 5.02 -14.36
N GLY A 222 -7.99 4.94 -15.04
CA GLY A 222 -7.61 5.82 -16.14
C GLY A 222 -6.15 6.23 -16.02
N THR A 223 -5.84 7.47 -16.39
CA THR A 223 -4.53 8.08 -16.20
C THR A 223 -4.58 9.18 -15.15
N THR A 224 -3.43 9.67 -14.69
CA THR A 224 -3.42 10.78 -13.74
C THR A 224 -3.99 12.09 -14.29
N ASP A 225 -4.05 12.24 -15.62
CA ASP A 225 -4.63 13.39 -16.30
C ASP A 225 -6.13 13.21 -16.57
N GLU A 226 -6.54 11.99 -16.96
CA GLU A 226 -7.91 11.63 -17.29
C GLU A 226 -8.31 10.32 -16.61
N TYR A 227 -9.11 10.43 -15.54
CA TYR A 227 -9.60 9.28 -14.79
C TYR A 227 -11.08 9.39 -14.46
N ASP A 228 -11.71 8.22 -14.36
CA ASP A 228 -13.08 8.06 -13.91
C ASP A 228 -13.13 7.61 -12.44
N VAL A 229 -14.18 8.03 -11.74
CA VAL A 229 -14.51 7.55 -10.40
C VAL A 229 -15.90 6.91 -10.49
N SER A 230 -15.96 5.59 -10.41
CA SER A 230 -17.20 4.83 -10.54
C SER A 230 -17.35 3.81 -9.43
N LEU A 231 -18.55 3.23 -9.34
CA LEU A 231 -18.87 2.18 -8.39
C LEU A 231 -18.18 0.86 -8.77
N ASP A 232 -17.56 0.21 -7.79
CA ASP A 232 -16.95 -1.11 -7.97
C ASP A 232 -17.94 -2.23 -7.62
N LYS A 233 -18.75 -2.59 -8.62
CA LYS A 233 -19.73 -3.69 -8.52
C LYS A 233 -19.06 -5.08 -8.45
N ASP A 234 -17.80 -5.19 -8.86
CA ASP A 234 -17.09 -6.47 -8.94
C ASP A 234 -16.40 -6.83 -7.62
N ALA A 235 -15.92 -5.83 -6.87
CA ALA A 235 -15.38 -6.03 -5.51
C ALA A 235 -16.41 -6.66 -4.58
N VAL A 236 -17.66 -6.21 -4.61
CA VAL A 236 -18.74 -6.76 -3.79
C VAL A 236 -19.05 -8.21 -4.20
N LYS A 237 -19.14 -8.52 -5.50
CA LYS A 237 -19.35 -9.90 -5.98
C LYS A 237 -18.23 -10.85 -5.54
N LYS A 238 -16.97 -10.43 -5.62
CA LYS A 238 -15.81 -11.22 -5.19
C LYS A 238 -15.79 -11.42 -3.67
N LYS A 239 -16.11 -10.37 -2.90
CA LYS A 239 -16.19 -10.44 -1.44
C LYS A 239 -17.34 -11.34 -0.98
N ILE A 240 -18.55 -11.17 -1.52
CA ILE A 240 -19.69 -12.07 -1.26
C ILE A 240 -19.32 -13.52 -1.59
N SER A 241 -18.65 -13.76 -2.73
CA SER A 241 -18.21 -15.11 -3.09
C SER A 241 -17.17 -15.69 -2.13
N SER A 242 -16.30 -14.84 -1.57
CA SER A 242 -15.31 -15.25 -0.56
C SER A 242 -15.94 -15.52 0.80
N ASP A 243 -16.85 -14.65 1.23
CA ASP A 243 -17.55 -14.76 2.50
C ASP A 243 -18.50 -15.97 2.50
N LEU A 244 -19.24 -16.20 1.40
CA LEU A 244 -20.02 -17.44 1.20
C LEU A 244 -19.13 -18.68 1.22
N LYS A 245 -17.93 -18.65 0.64
CA LYS A 245 -16.98 -19.78 0.71
C LYS A 245 -16.50 -20.03 2.14
N LYS A 246 -16.25 -18.98 2.92
CA LYS A 246 -15.89 -19.09 4.33
C LYS A 246 -17.04 -19.63 5.18
N GLU A 247 -18.25 -19.09 5.04
CA GLU A 247 -19.43 -19.59 5.74
C GLU A 247 -19.74 -21.06 5.40
N VAL A 248 -19.65 -21.45 4.13
CA VAL A 248 -19.80 -22.85 3.71
C VAL A 248 -18.72 -23.74 4.33
N GLN A 249 -17.49 -23.23 4.44
CA GLN A 249 -16.39 -23.97 5.06
C GLN A 249 -16.60 -24.10 6.58
N GLU A 250 -16.97 -23.01 7.27
CA GLU A 250 -17.30 -23.00 8.69
C GLU A 250 -18.51 -23.89 9.01
N LEU A 251 -19.54 -23.90 8.16
CA LEU A 251 -20.67 -24.83 8.27
C LEU A 251 -20.21 -26.28 8.09
N LYS A 252 -19.40 -26.58 7.06
CA LYS A 252 -18.84 -27.93 6.86
C LYS A 252 -18.03 -28.39 8.05
N ASP A 253 -17.22 -27.51 8.63
CA ASP A 253 -16.39 -27.81 9.78
C ASP A 253 -17.23 -27.98 11.05
N ALA A 254 -18.28 -27.17 11.24
CA ALA A 254 -19.27 -27.35 12.31
C ALA A 254 -20.06 -28.67 12.18
N PHE A 255 -20.45 -29.07 10.96
CA PHE A 255 -21.10 -30.36 10.70
C PHE A 255 -20.15 -31.55 10.94
N LYS A 256 -18.87 -31.44 10.55
CA LYS A 256 -17.85 -32.44 10.86
C LYS A 256 -17.61 -32.57 12.37
N LEU A 257 -17.54 -31.45 13.09
CA LEU A 257 -17.39 -31.44 14.55
C LEU A 257 -18.60 -32.06 15.27
N LYS A 258 -19.83 -31.79 14.81
CA LYS A 258 -21.03 -32.46 15.32
C LYS A 258 -21.06 -33.96 14.99
N GLY A 259 -20.61 -34.36 13.79
CA GLY A 259 -20.48 -35.77 13.40
C GLY A 259 -19.41 -36.52 14.20
N GLN A 260 -18.30 -35.86 14.53
CA GLN A 260 -17.23 -36.43 15.37
C GLN A 260 -17.64 -36.55 16.84
N LYS A 261 -18.41 -35.59 17.39
CA LYS A 261 -18.97 -35.73 18.74
C LYS A 261 -19.90 -36.93 18.87
N LYS A 262 -20.76 -37.17 17.86
CA LYS A 262 -21.61 -38.37 17.80
C LYS A 262 -20.80 -39.68 17.70
N LYS A 263 -19.69 -39.68 16.96
CA LYS A 263 -18.80 -40.86 16.87
C LYS A 263 -18.04 -41.12 18.18
N LYS A 264 -17.55 -40.06 18.84
CA LYS A 264 -16.87 -40.18 20.14
C LYS A 264 -17.81 -40.63 21.26
N GLU A 265 -19.07 -40.18 21.27
CA GLU A 265 -20.07 -40.66 22.24
C GLU A 265 -20.44 -42.14 22.02
N LEU A 266 -20.42 -42.63 20.76
CA LEU A 266 -20.67 -44.05 20.46
C LEU A 266 -19.46 -44.96 20.77
N GLU A 267 -18.22 -44.49 20.51
CA GLU A 267 -16.99 -45.23 20.84
C GLU A 267 -16.75 -45.30 22.37
N LEU A 268 -17.04 -44.23 23.12
CA LEU A 268 -16.94 -44.23 24.60
C LEU A 268 -17.94 -45.17 25.28
N THR A 269 -19.09 -45.48 24.65
CA THR A 269 -20.05 -46.46 25.20
C THR A 269 -19.67 -47.92 24.90
N GLU A 270 -18.82 -48.20 23.91
CA GLU A 270 -18.37 -49.57 23.61
C GLU A 270 -17.13 -49.97 24.44
N GLU A 271 -16.27 -49.04 24.84
CA GLU A 271 -15.04 -49.33 25.62
C GLU A 271 -15.25 -49.41 27.15
N GLU A 272 -16.43 -49.10 27.70
CA GLU A 272 -16.73 -49.22 29.14
C GLU A 272 -17.31 -50.58 29.57
N PHE A 273 -17.36 -51.58 28.67
CA PHE A 273 -17.74 -52.96 28.99
C PHE A 273 -16.58 -53.94 28.72
N ASP A 274 -15.48 -53.80 29.47
CA ASP A 274 -14.54 -54.90 29.69
C ASP A 274 -14.46 -55.17 31.20
N TRP A 275 -15.35 -56.05 31.67
CA TRP A 275 -15.31 -56.55 33.04
C TRP A 275 -14.18 -57.55 33.16
N ASN A 276 -13.16 -57.19 33.95
CA ASN A 276 -12.28 -58.15 34.61
C ASN A 276 -13.13 -59.24 35.28
N ASP A 277 -13.04 -60.47 34.80
CA ASP A 277 -13.39 -61.66 35.57
C ASP A 277 -12.12 -62.46 35.90
N ASN A 278 -12.05 -62.82 37.18
CA ASN A 278 -11.11 -63.73 37.83
C ASN A 278 -11.05 -65.12 37.16
#